data_AF-W5J124-F1
#
_entry.id   AF-W5J124-F1
#
_cell.length_a   1.000
_cell.length_b   1.000
_cell.length_c   1.000
_cell.angle_alpha   90.00
_cell.angle_beta   90.00
_cell.angle_gamma   90.00
#
_symmetry.space_group_name_H-M   'P 1'
#
loop_
_entity.id
_entity.type
_entity.pdbx_description
1 polymer ?
#
loop_
_entity_poly.entity_id
_entity_poly.type
_entity_poly.pdbx_seq_one_letter_code
_entity_poly.pdbx_strand_id
1 'polypeptide(L)'
;MDEWKLLYQLLLYLTLIVGFVQPDCGCNKLKRQPEGSELPQEQIIFPDENGKAGKILDLVEHSKRYEHMSLIPAGEYLIGTDQPIFPADKESPARPVTVAAFFLDQYEVSNKQFKEFVDQTGYITEAEKFGDSFVFQRFLPAEVRKQYEDFRVAAAPWWYKVQGASWRFPEADKERSVEQDRLDHPVVHVSWNDAVAYCHWKGKRLPTEAEWEVACRGGRKQKLFPWGNKLLPKDQHQMNIWQGAFPDSDLAEDGCDGTCPVGKFRQNPYDLYNIVGNVWEWTADLWDAAEGKPTAERKPGADPPNRVKKGGSYLCHESYCYRYRCAARSQNTEDSSAGNLGFRCAADVD
;
A
#
# COMPACT_ATOMS: atom_id res chain seq x y z
N MET A 1 70.02 -10.19 -16.94
CA MET A 1 70.50 -8.81 -17.11
C MET A 1 69.77 -8.14 -18.29
N ASP A 2 68.43 -8.29 -18.34
CA ASP A 2 67.62 -7.87 -19.49
C ASP A 2 66.16 -7.50 -19.11
N GLU A 3 65.90 -7.14 -17.85
CA GLU A 3 64.59 -6.57 -17.46
C GLU A 3 64.65 -5.08 -17.10
N TRP A 4 65.86 -4.50 -17.04
CA TRP A 4 66.06 -3.10 -16.65
C TRP A 4 66.00 -2.11 -17.83
N LYS A 5 65.98 -2.61 -19.08
CA LYS A 5 65.97 -1.74 -20.27
C LYS A 5 64.56 -1.38 -20.77
N LEU A 6 63.55 -2.21 -20.52
CA LEU A 6 62.16 -1.88 -20.89
C LEU A 6 61.51 -0.88 -19.92
N LEU A 7 61.84 -0.94 -18.62
CA LEU A 7 61.33 0.03 -17.64
C LEU A 7 61.87 1.45 -17.92
N TYR A 8 63.09 1.55 -18.47
CA TYR A 8 63.75 2.83 -18.72
C TYR A 8 63.17 3.57 -19.95
N GLN A 9 62.60 2.85 -20.92
CA GLN A 9 61.98 3.48 -22.11
C GLN A 9 60.53 3.93 -21.88
N LEU A 10 59.79 3.30 -20.96
CA LEU A 10 58.44 3.72 -20.59
C LEU A 10 58.42 4.96 -19.67
N LEU A 11 59.47 5.15 -18.86
CA LEU A 11 59.64 6.32 -18.00
C LEU A 11 60.05 7.60 -18.76
N LEU A 12 60.52 7.49 -20.00
CA LEU A 12 60.94 8.63 -20.83
C LEU A 12 59.80 9.27 -21.63
N TYR A 13 58.65 8.60 -21.80
CA TYR A 13 57.47 9.19 -22.48
C TYR A 13 56.53 9.99 -21.56
N LEU A 14 56.78 9.96 -20.25
CA LEU A 14 56.03 10.73 -19.25
C LEU A 14 56.73 12.05 -18.86
N THR A 15 57.71 12.48 -19.64
CA THR A 15 58.28 13.83 -19.58
C THR A 15 57.75 14.70 -20.71
N LEU A 16 56.49 15.10 -20.59
CA LEU A 16 55.97 16.27 -21.30
C LEU A 16 54.94 16.97 -20.44
N ILE A 17 55.36 18.16 -19.99
CA ILE A 17 54.58 19.30 -19.52
C ILE A 17 54.29 19.35 -18.01
N VAL A 18 55.29 19.91 -17.35
CA VAL A 18 55.30 20.62 -16.07
C VAL A 18 54.33 21.80 -16.08
N GLY A 19 53.72 22.11 -14.93
CA GLY A 19 53.11 23.43 -14.72
C GLY A 19 52.49 23.62 -13.34
N PHE A 20 53.32 23.98 -12.35
CA PHE A 20 52.94 24.44 -11.01
C PHE A 20 51.86 25.52 -11.02
N VAL A 21 50.87 25.42 -10.14
CA VAL A 21 50.24 26.58 -9.49
C VAL A 21 49.85 26.23 -8.04
N GLN A 22 50.30 27.05 -7.10
CA GLN A 22 49.92 27.07 -5.69
C GLN A 22 48.64 27.92 -5.47
N PRO A 23 48.01 27.85 -4.28
CA PRO A 23 46.63 28.27 -4.04
C PRO A 23 46.54 29.77 -3.79
N ASP A 24 45.47 30.44 -4.23
CA ASP A 24 44.85 31.47 -3.39
C ASP A 24 43.50 32.01 -3.86
N CYS A 25 42.83 32.59 -2.87
CA CYS A 25 41.52 33.24 -2.87
C CYS A 25 41.39 34.47 -3.79
N GLY A 26 40.14 34.78 -4.17
CA GLY A 26 39.67 36.17 -4.18
C GLY A 26 39.53 36.87 -5.54
N CYS A 27 38.27 36.91 -5.99
CA CYS A 27 37.59 37.91 -6.82
C CYS A 27 38.39 39.04 -7.51
N ASN A 28 38.21 39.23 -8.84
CA ASN A 28 37.85 40.53 -9.43
C ASN A 28 37.52 40.47 -10.95
N LYS A 29 36.31 40.95 -11.29
CA LYS A 29 35.88 41.76 -12.47
C LYS A 29 36.22 41.19 -13.88
N LEU A 30 35.28 41.00 -14.79
CA LEU A 30 34.47 42.06 -15.42
C LEU A 30 33.21 41.48 -16.11
N LYS A 31 32.13 42.24 -16.03
CA LYS A 31 30.87 42.07 -16.76
C LYS A 31 31.05 42.26 -18.27
N ARG A 32 30.38 41.42 -19.08
CA ARG A 32 29.64 41.76 -20.31
C ARG A 32 28.82 40.52 -20.76
N GLN A 33 27.49 40.61 -20.72
CA GLN A 33 26.53 39.76 -21.45
C GLN A 33 26.13 40.48 -22.77
N PRO A 34 25.29 39.94 -23.68
CA PRO A 34 24.67 38.59 -23.86
C PRO A 34 25.02 38.01 -25.28
N GLU A 35 24.66 36.81 -25.73
CA GLU A 35 23.32 36.27 -26.07
C GLU A 35 23.40 34.76 -26.37
N GLY A 36 22.32 34.03 -26.05
CA GLY A 36 21.79 32.99 -26.94
C GLY A 36 22.14 31.52 -26.69
N SER A 37 21.54 30.91 -25.67
CA SER A 37 20.85 29.61 -25.79
C SER A 37 20.27 29.21 -24.43
N GLU A 38 18.94 29.15 -24.36
CA GLU A 38 18.15 28.79 -23.18
C GLU A 38 18.40 27.33 -22.76
N LEU A 39 18.82 27.14 -21.51
CA LEU A 39 18.55 25.92 -20.76
C LEU A 39 17.24 26.15 -19.97
N PRO A 40 16.39 25.13 -19.79
CA PRO A 40 15.11 25.31 -19.11
C PRO A 40 15.38 25.70 -17.66
N GLN A 41 15.00 26.93 -17.30
CA GLN A 41 15.01 27.39 -15.92
C GLN A 41 13.92 26.64 -15.15
N GLU A 42 14.32 25.87 -14.14
CA GLU A 42 13.49 25.71 -12.96
C GLU A 42 13.21 27.11 -12.40
N GLN A 43 12.00 27.61 -12.63
CA GLN A 43 11.51 28.78 -11.91
C GLN A 43 11.20 28.34 -10.48
N ILE A 44 12.18 28.51 -9.58
CA ILE A 44 11.88 28.62 -8.16
C ILE A 44 11.25 29.99 -7.96
N ILE A 45 9.91 30.02 -7.95
CA ILE A 45 9.12 31.22 -7.65
C ILE A 45 9.18 31.45 -6.13
N PHE A 46 10.03 32.37 -5.68
CA PHE A 46 9.85 32.99 -4.37
C PHE A 46 8.84 34.13 -4.50
N PRO A 47 7.72 34.15 -3.76
CA PRO A 47 6.73 35.20 -3.97
C PRO A 47 7.15 36.52 -3.31
N ASP A 48 6.83 37.62 -3.99
CA ASP A 48 6.73 38.99 -3.49
C ASP A 48 5.67 39.08 -2.36
N GLU A 49 5.77 40.11 -1.52
CA GLU A 49 5.15 40.23 -0.20
C GLU A 49 3.63 40.45 -0.19
N ASN A 50 2.97 40.59 -1.34
CA ASN A 50 1.61 41.13 -1.40
C ASN A 50 0.47 40.18 -1.84
N GLY A 51 0.62 38.85 -1.70
CA GLY A 51 -0.48 37.91 -2.06
C GLY A 51 -0.42 36.49 -1.47
N LYS A 52 0.29 36.30 -0.34
CA LYS A 52 0.84 34.99 0.07
C LYS A 52 -0.08 34.02 0.80
N ALA A 53 -1.20 34.43 1.41
CA ALA A 53 -1.94 33.51 2.28
C ALA A 53 -2.62 32.35 1.50
N GLY A 54 -3.36 32.64 0.43
CA GLY A 54 -4.06 31.61 -0.36
C GLY A 54 -3.10 30.62 -1.02
N LYS A 55 -2.12 31.11 -1.79
CA LYS A 55 -1.16 30.24 -2.50
C LYS A 55 -0.28 29.40 -1.58
N ILE A 56 0.11 29.91 -0.40
CA ILE A 56 0.88 29.12 0.56
C ILE A 56 0.00 28.05 1.20
N LEU A 57 -1.26 28.38 1.56
CA LEU A 57 -2.21 27.40 2.07
C LEU A 57 -2.47 26.30 1.03
N ASP A 58 -2.68 26.67 -0.24
CA ASP A 58 -2.87 25.71 -1.34
C ASP A 58 -1.65 24.79 -1.51
N LEU A 59 -0.42 25.34 -1.45
CA LEU A 59 0.81 24.56 -1.52
C LEU A 59 1.01 23.65 -0.31
N VAL A 60 0.65 24.11 0.89
CA VAL A 60 0.71 23.31 2.12
C VAL A 60 -0.33 22.19 2.09
N GLU A 61 -1.55 22.47 1.64
CA GLU A 61 -2.60 21.47 1.46
C GLU A 61 -2.21 20.45 0.38
N HIS A 62 -1.68 20.89 -0.76
CA HIS A 62 -1.15 20.02 -1.80
C HIS A 62 0.02 19.15 -1.30
N SER A 63 0.99 19.73 -0.58
CA SER A 63 2.10 18.97 0.02
C SER A 63 1.61 17.94 1.04
N LYS A 64 0.61 18.28 1.85
CA LYS A 64 0.00 17.34 2.82
C LYS A 64 -0.81 16.24 2.14
N ARG A 65 -1.43 16.54 0.99
CA ARG A 65 -2.16 15.54 0.18
C ARG A 65 -1.24 14.41 -0.27
N TYR A 66 -0.05 14.75 -0.75
CA TYR A 66 0.92 13.79 -1.28
C TYR A 66 1.99 13.34 -0.28
N GLU A 67 1.90 13.78 0.98
CA GLU A 67 2.79 13.34 2.05
C GLU A 67 2.72 11.81 2.19
N HIS A 68 3.88 11.15 2.21
CA HIS A 68 4.01 9.68 2.26
C HIS A 68 3.28 8.93 1.14
N MET A 69 3.18 9.53 -0.05
CA MET A 69 2.77 8.84 -1.27
C MET A 69 3.95 8.62 -2.21
N SER A 70 3.94 7.50 -2.91
CA SER A 70 4.90 7.19 -3.96
C SER A 70 4.29 7.44 -5.33
N LEU A 71 5.03 8.15 -6.18
CA LEU A 71 4.68 8.33 -7.59
C LEU A 71 4.90 7.02 -8.34
N ILE A 72 3.83 6.45 -8.87
CA ILE A 72 3.86 5.30 -9.76
C ILE A 72 3.90 5.83 -11.21
N PRO A 73 4.91 5.46 -12.00
CA PRO A 73 5.07 6.01 -13.34
C PRO A 73 3.94 5.55 -14.28
N ALA A 74 3.61 6.40 -15.24
CA ALA A 74 2.74 6.01 -16.34
C ALA A 74 3.42 4.90 -17.18
N GLY A 75 2.61 4.01 -17.75
CA GLY A 75 3.15 3.02 -18.67
C GLY A 75 2.18 1.92 -19.05
N GLU A 76 2.68 1.00 -19.88
CA GLU A 76 2.03 -0.25 -20.20
C GLU A 76 2.57 -1.36 -19.30
N TYR A 77 1.65 -2.03 -18.60
CA TYR A 77 1.96 -3.08 -17.65
C TYR A 77 1.19 -4.35 -17.99
N LEU A 78 1.74 -5.49 -17.58
CA LEU A 78 1.06 -6.78 -17.69
C LEU A 78 0.55 -7.19 -16.31
N ILE A 79 -0.78 -7.17 -16.13
CA ILE A 79 -1.46 -7.60 -14.89
C ILE A 79 -2.17 -8.93 -15.09
N GLY A 80 -2.60 -9.57 -14.00
CA GLY A 80 -3.10 -10.94 -14.00
C GLY A 80 -2.00 -11.99 -14.22
N THR A 81 -2.42 -13.22 -14.45
CA THR A 81 -1.56 -14.38 -14.72
C THR A 81 -2.26 -15.41 -15.59
N ASP A 82 -1.55 -16.05 -16.52
CA ASP A 82 -2.08 -17.21 -17.26
C ASP A 82 -1.98 -18.52 -16.47
N GLN A 83 -1.44 -18.46 -15.24
CA GLN A 83 -1.31 -19.58 -14.32
C GLN A 83 -2.05 -19.26 -13.00
N PRO A 84 -3.39 -19.21 -13.02
CA PRO A 84 -4.16 -18.92 -11.81
C PRO A 84 -4.07 -20.09 -10.82
N ILE A 85 -3.87 -19.78 -9.54
CA ILE A 85 -3.89 -20.80 -8.47
C ILE A 85 -5.34 -21.19 -8.14
N PHE A 86 -6.22 -20.20 -8.06
CA PHE A 86 -7.65 -20.39 -7.83
C PHE A 86 -8.42 -19.90 -9.06
N PRO A 87 -8.89 -20.81 -9.95
CA PRO A 87 -9.61 -20.41 -11.16
C PRO A 87 -10.85 -19.54 -10.88
N ALA A 88 -11.51 -19.77 -9.74
CA ALA A 88 -12.69 -19.00 -9.32
C ALA A 88 -12.40 -17.52 -9.06
N ASP A 89 -11.13 -17.16 -8.77
CA ASP A 89 -10.74 -15.78 -8.50
C ASP A 89 -10.54 -14.96 -9.79
N LYS A 90 -10.62 -15.59 -10.97
CA LYS A 90 -10.48 -14.92 -12.27
C LYS A 90 -9.16 -14.11 -12.37
N GLU A 91 -8.05 -14.67 -11.86
CA GLU A 91 -6.71 -14.04 -11.98
C GLU A 91 -6.19 -14.05 -13.43
N SER A 92 -6.76 -14.90 -14.29
CA SER A 92 -6.44 -15.04 -15.70
C SER A 92 -7.45 -14.31 -16.61
N PRO A 93 -7.05 -13.95 -17.85
CA PRO A 93 -5.70 -14.08 -18.43
C PRO A 93 -4.75 -12.98 -17.98
N ALA A 94 -3.45 -13.19 -18.18
CA ALA A 94 -2.48 -12.09 -18.17
C ALA A 94 -2.83 -11.12 -19.32
N ARG A 95 -2.95 -9.84 -19.01
CA ARG A 95 -3.43 -8.84 -19.98
C ARG A 95 -2.71 -7.50 -19.86
N PRO A 96 -2.39 -6.84 -20.98
CA PRO A 96 -1.80 -5.51 -20.95
C PRO A 96 -2.82 -4.50 -20.44
N VAL A 97 -2.35 -3.53 -19.67
CA VAL A 97 -3.09 -2.34 -19.25
C VAL A 97 -2.21 -1.12 -19.39
N THR A 98 -2.81 -0.01 -19.80
CA THR A 98 -2.18 1.30 -19.75
C THR A 98 -2.66 2.00 -18.49
N VAL A 99 -1.73 2.43 -17.64
CA VAL A 99 -2.01 3.17 -16.42
C VAL A 99 -1.33 4.54 -16.53
N ALA A 100 -2.06 5.61 -16.24
CA ALA A 100 -1.49 6.95 -16.15
C ALA A 100 -0.56 7.05 -14.94
N ALA A 101 0.26 8.10 -14.85
CA ALA A 101 1.02 8.33 -13.63
C ALA A 101 0.04 8.69 -12.50
N PHE A 102 0.26 8.14 -11.31
CA PHE A 102 -0.58 8.38 -10.13
C PHE A 102 0.25 8.26 -8.87
N PHE A 103 -0.23 8.83 -7.77
CA PHE A 103 0.33 8.64 -6.44
C PHE A 103 -0.41 7.52 -5.71
N LEU A 104 0.34 6.67 -5.00
CA LEU A 104 -0.22 5.67 -4.08
C LEU A 104 0.39 5.84 -2.69
N ASP A 105 -0.43 5.75 -1.65
CA ASP A 105 0.07 5.76 -0.27
C ASP A 105 1.14 4.66 -0.06
N GLN A 106 2.26 5.05 0.54
CA GLN A 106 3.36 4.13 0.88
C GLN A 106 2.92 3.06 1.87
N TYR A 107 1.99 3.41 2.75
CA TYR A 107 1.51 2.62 3.87
C TYR A 107 0.01 2.33 3.74
N GLU A 108 -0.44 1.26 4.39
CA GLU A 108 -1.85 1.11 4.73
C GLU A 108 -2.28 2.29 5.63
N VAL A 109 -3.56 2.69 5.58
CA VAL A 109 -4.07 3.72 6.50
C VAL A 109 -3.98 3.20 7.93
N SER A 110 -3.30 3.94 8.81
CA SER A 110 -3.11 3.54 10.20
C SER A 110 -4.30 3.91 11.10
N ASN A 111 -4.41 3.27 12.26
CA ASN A 111 -5.39 3.63 13.28
C ASN A 111 -5.27 5.10 13.71
N LYS A 112 -4.04 5.65 13.80
CA LYS A 112 -3.81 7.06 14.10
C LYS A 112 -4.41 7.99 13.04
N GLN A 113 -4.20 7.67 11.78
CA GLN A 113 -4.73 8.45 10.66
C GLN A 113 -6.26 8.35 10.58
N PHE A 114 -6.81 7.15 10.74
CA PHE A 114 -8.26 6.95 10.74
C PHE A 114 -8.94 7.59 11.96
N LYS A 115 -8.29 7.58 13.12
CA LYS A 115 -8.73 8.32 14.31
C LYS A 115 -8.83 9.82 14.03
N GLU A 116 -7.83 10.41 13.36
CA GLU A 116 -7.88 11.82 12.97
C GLU A 116 -9.12 12.13 12.10
N PHE A 117 -9.41 11.27 11.12
CA PHE A 117 -10.61 11.38 10.30
C PHE A 117 -11.88 11.35 11.15
N VAL A 118 -12.02 10.35 12.01
CA VAL A 118 -13.22 10.19 12.84
C VAL A 118 -13.38 11.36 13.82
N ASP A 119 -12.30 11.78 14.47
CA ASP A 119 -12.34 12.85 15.47
C ASP A 119 -12.68 14.22 14.84
N GLN A 120 -12.28 14.46 13.58
CA GLN A 120 -12.59 15.72 12.86
C GLN A 120 -13.98 15.75 12.22
N THR A 121 -14.50 14.59 11.81
CA THR A 121 -15.76 14.52 11.04
C THR A 121 -16.95 14.00 11.83
N GLY A 122 -16.70 13.35 12.98
CA GLY A 122 -17.72 12.60 13.70
C GLY A 122 -18.19 11.35 12.95
N TYR A 123 -17.39 10.83 12.03
CA TYR A 123 -17.76 9.67 11.20
C TYR A 123 -18.00 8.41 12.04
N ILE A 124 -19.06 7.67 11.71
CA ILE A 124 -19.41 6.39 12.33
C ILE A 124 -19.30 5.31 11.25
N THR A 125 -18.48 4.29 11.49
CA THR A 125 -18.25 3.22 10.51
C THR A 125 -19.47 2.32 10.33
N GLU A 126 -19.51 1.54 9.25
CA GLU A 126 -20.60 0.58 9.07
C GLU A 126 -20.61 -0.52 10.13
N ALA A 127 -19.43 -0.98 10.57
CA ALA A 127 -19.33 -1.89 11.71
C ALA A 127 -19.97 -1.31 12.98
N GLU A 128 -19.75 -0.02 13.26
CA GLU A 128 -20.36 0.67 14.41
C GLU A 128 -21.88 0.86 14.22
N LYS A 129 -22.36 1.13 13.00
CA LYS A 129 -23.79 1.25 12.68
C LYS A 129 -24.53 -0.08 12.77
N PHE A 130 -23.93 -1.16 12.27
CA PHE A 130 -24.48 -2.51 12.36
C PHE A 130 -24.36 -3.08 13.78
N GLY A 131 -23.37 -2.63 14.54
CA GLY A 131 -23.11 -3.03 15.93
C GLY A 131 -22.29 -4.31 16.05
N ASP A 132 -21.74 -4.82 14.94
CA ASP A 132 -20.94 -6.03 14.89
C ASP A 132 -19.95 -6.03 13.70
N SER A 133 -18.96 -6.92 13.77
CA SER A 133 -18.01 -7.18 12.68
C SER A 133 -17.39 -8.58 12.83
N PHE A 134 -16.62 -9.02 11.83
CA PHE A 134 -16.01 -10.35 11.82
C PHE A 134 -14.64 -10.36 12.52
N VAL A 135 -14.49 -11.21 13.54
CA VAL A 135 -13.27 -11.42 14.32
C VAL A 135 -12.78 -12.86 14.16
N PHE A 136 -11.47 -13.03 14.01
CA PHE A 136 -10.85 -14.35 13.84
C PHE A 136 -10.69 -15.06 15.19
N GLN A 137 -10.93 -16.38 15.20
CA GLN A 137 -11.04 -17.19 16.42
C GLN A 137 -9.88 -17.04 17.41
N ARG A 138 -8.64 -16.86 16.92
CA ARG A 138 -7.44 -16.79 17.77
C ARG A 138 -7.47 -15.59 18.72
N PHE A 139 -8.16 -14.52 18.32
CA PHE A 139 -8.24 -13.29 19.12
C PHE A 139 -9.40 -13.29 20.12
N LEU A 140 -10.20 -14.36 20.15
CA LEU A 140 -11.35 -14.50 21.03
C LEU A 140 -11.07 -15.50 22.15
N PRO A 141 -11.33 -15.14 23.41
CA PRO A 141 -11.34 -16.10 24.52
C PRO A 141 -12.27 -17.29 24.23
N ALA A 142 -11.98 -18.46 24.82
CA ALA A 142 -12.76 -19.67 24.58
C ALA A 142 -14.25 -19.50 24.95
N GLU A 143 -14.52 -18.70 25.98
CA GLU A 143 -15.85 -18.36 26.47
C GLU A 143 -16.63 -17.57 25.42
N VAL A 144 -15.97 -16.59 24.77
CA VAL A 144 -16.57 -15.79 23.70
C VAL A 144 -16.80 -16.65 22.46
N ARG A 145 -15.84 -17.51 22.09
CA ARG A 145 -16.03 -18.45 20.96
C ARG A 145 -17.21 -19.38 21.17
N LYS A 146 -17.42 -19.86 22.41
CA LYS A 146 -18.58 -20.69 22.75
C LYS A 146 -19.89 -19.91 22.67
N GLN A 147 -19.90 -18.65 23.12
CA GLN A 147 -21.08 -17.78 23.05
C GLN A 147 -21.51 -17.51 21.60
N TYR A 148 -20.55 -17.34 20.68
CA TYR A 148 -20.81 -16.97 19.29
C TYR A 148 -20.73 -18.16 18.31
N GLU A 149 -20.81 -19.41 18.79
CA GLU A 149 -20.61 -20.61 17.97
C GLU A 149 -21.57 -20.70 16.78
N ASP A 150 -22.82 -20.24 16.95
CA ASP A 150 -23.85 -20.24 15.90
C ASP A 150 -23.74 -19.04 14.94
N PHE A 151 -22.88 -18.07 15.24
CA PHE A 151 -22.66 -16.84 14.46
C PHE A 151 -21.36 -16.89 13.65
N ARG A 152 -20.94 -18.10 13.27
CA ARG A 152 -19.77 -18.33 12.44
C ARG A 152 -20.08 -18.29 10.96
N VAL A 153 -19.10 -17.91 10.16
CA VAL A 153 -19.18 -18.02 8.69
C VAL A 153 -19.11 -19.50 8.30
N ALA A 154 -20.16 -20.03 7.66
CA ALA A 154 -20.26 -21.46 7.33
C ALA A 154 -19.09 -21.97 6.47
N ALA A 155 -18.65 -21.18 5.50
CA ALA A 155 -17.53 -21.52 4.62
C ALA A 155 -16.15 -21.38 5.30
N ALA A 156 -16.08 -20.71 6.46
CA ALA A 156 -14.84 -20.39 7.15
C ALA A 156 -15.11 -20.28 8.67
N PRO A 157 -15.26 -21.42 9.38
CA PRO A 157 -15.77 -21.47 10.76
C PRO A 157 -14.85 -20.83 11.81
N TRP A 158 -13.66 -20.37 11.42
CA TRP A 158 -12.78 -19.58 12.28
C TRP A 158 -13.16 -18.08 12.33
N TRP A 159 -14.12 -17.63 11.53
CA TRP A 159 -14.65 -16.26 11.57
C TRP A 159 -15.94 -16.18 12.37
N TYR A 160 -15.95 -15.34 13.39
CA TYR A 160 -17.08 -15.08 14.28
C TYR A 160 -17.62 -13.67 14.03
N LYS A 161 -18.95 -13.54 13.90
CA LYS A 161 -19.63 -12.25 13.87
C LYS A 161 -19.87 -11.78 15.30
N VAL A 162 -19.07 -10.83 15.80
CA VAL A 162 -19.01 -10.45 17.22
C VAL A 162 -19.59 -9.05 17.43
N GLN A 163 -20.51 -8.91 18.38
CA GLN A 163 -21.09 -7.61 18.72
C GLN A 163 -20.04 -6.69 19.36
N GLY A 164 -20.02 -5.43 18.94
CA GLY A 164 -19.07 -4.43 19.42
C GLY A 164 -17.70 -4.46 18.74
N ALA A 165 -17.42 -5.45 17.89
CA ALA A 165 -16.22 -5.46 17.05
C ALA A 165 -16.26 -4.29 16.07
N SER A 166 -15.22 -3.45 16.09
CA SER A 166 -15.13 -2.23 15.28
C SER A 166 -13.66 -1.81 15.15
N TRP A 167 -13.39 -0.76 14.39
CA TRP A 167 -12.02 -0.27 14.21
C TRP A 167 -11.36 0.18 15.53
N ARG A 168 -12.15 0.73 16.48
CA ARG A 168 -11.65 1.15 17.81
C ARG A 168 -11.37 -0.04 18.73
N PHE A 169 -12.19 -1.09 18.61
CA PHE A 169 -12.13 -2.31 19.43
C PHE A 169 -12.13 -3.55 18.52
N PRO A 170 -10.99 -3.90 17.89
CA PRO A 170 -10.97 -4.94 16.86
C PRO A 170 -11.39 -6.32 17.37
N GLU A 171 -11.08 -6.63 18.63
CA GLU A 171 -11.46 -7.89 19.26
C GLU A 171 -12.78 -7.81 20.07
N ALA A 172 -13.56 -6.73 19.91
CA ALA A 172 -14.78 -6.42 20.69
C ALA A 172 -14.56 -6.30 22.22
N ASP A 173 -13.32 -6.13 22.65
CA ASP A 173 -12.96 -5.93 24.05
C ASP A 173 -12.73 -4.44 24.33
N LYS A 174 -13.60 -3.85 25.16
CA LYS A 174 -13.54 -2.43 25.54
C LYS A 174 -12.30 -2.07 26.34
N GLU A 175 -11.66 -3.06 26.97
CA GLU A 175 -10.42 -2.87 27.71
C GLU A 175 -9.19 -2.91 26.78
N ARG A 176 -9.35 -3.30 25.51
CA ARG A 176 -8.27 -3.46 24.52
C ARG A 176 -8.55 -2.67 23.24
N SER A 177 -8.50 -1.34 23.36
CA SER A 177 -8.65 -0.44 22.21
C SER A 177 -7.35 -0.25 21.43
N VAL A 178 -7.46 0.19 20.17
CA VAL A 178 -6.29 0.52 19.33
C VAL A 178 -5.43 1.66 19.88
N GLU A 179 -5.96 2.52 20.76
CA GLU A 179 -5.24 3.67 21.32
C GLU A 179 -4.16 3.26 22.33
N GLN A 180 -4.20 2.03 22.84
CA GLN A 180 -3.24 1.55 23.84
C GLN A 180 -1.88 1.20 23.24
N ASP A 181 -1.87 0.49 22.12
CA ASP A 181 -0.65 -0.09 21.57
C ASP A 181 -0.64 -0.26 20.04
N ARG A 182 -1.69 0.16 19.32
CA ARG A 182 -1.89 -0.16 17.89
C ARG A 182 -2.18 1.06 17.01
N LEU A 183 -1.79 2.26 17.44
CA LEU A 183 -2.00 3.48 16.65
C LEU A 183 -1.26 3.50 15.31
N ASP A 184 -0.12 2.81 15.20
CA ASP A 184 0.69 2.67 13.99
C ASP A 184 0.41 1.38 13.19
N HIS A 185 -0.51 0.55 13.65
CA HIS A 185 -1.04 -0.61 12.91
C HIS A 185 -2.11 -0.16 11.90
N PRO A 186 -2.39 -0.96 10.84
CA PRO A 186 -3.44 -0.64 9.89
C PRO A 186 -4.80 -0.60 10.57
N VAL A 187 -5.64 0.33 10.14
CA VAL A 187 -7.06 0.31 10.51
C VAL A 187 -7.74 -0.90 9.88
N VAL A 188 -8.55 -1.59 10.69
CA VAL A 188 -9.34 -2.77 10.30
C VAL A 188 -10.80 -2.59 10.69
N HIS A 189 -11.67 -3.53 10.33
CA HIS A 189 -13.14 -3.39 10.51
C HIS A 189 -13.71 -2.16 9.81
N VAL A 190 -13.11 -1.80 8.67
CA VAL A 190 -13.57 -0.72 7.80
C VAL A 190 -14.16 -1.32 6.53
N SER A 191 -15.37 -0.88 6.18
CA SER A 191 -16.00 -1.29 4.92
C SER A 191 -15.39 -0.55 3.73
N TRP A 192 -15.82 -0.92 2.52
CA TRP A 192 -15.44 -0.17 1.33
C TRP A 192 -15.99 1.26 1.39
N ASN A 193 -17.21 1.45 1.91
CA ASN A 193 -17.81 2.78 2.08
C ASN A 193 -17.00 3.64 3.06
N ASP A 194 -16.54 3.04 4.16
CA ASP A 194 -15.69 3.72 5.15
C ASP A 194 -14.35 4.15 4.53
N ALA A 195 -13.73 3.27 3.74
CA ALA A 195 -12.49 3.54 3.05
C ALA A 195 -12.62 4.68 2.02
N VAL A 196 -13.71 4.69 1.25
CA VAL A 196 -14.02 5.76 0.30
C VAL A 196 -14.24 7.09 1.02
N ALA A 197 -15.00 7.11 2.11
CA ALA A 197 -15.25 8.31 2.90
C ALA A 197 -13.94 8.90 3.44
N TYR A 198 -13.06 8.06 3.99
CA TYR A 198 -11.74 8.49 4.46
C TYR A 198 -10.88 9.06 3.32
N CYS A 199 -10.75 8.35 2.20
CA CYS A 199 -9.91 8.80 1.10
C CYS A 199 -10.43 10.13 0.55
N HIS A 200 -11.75 10.30 0.38
CA HIS A 200 -12.35 11.57 -0.03
C HIS A 200 -12.06 12.71 0.94
N TRP A 201 -12.15 12.46 2.25
CA TRP A 201 -11.82 13.47 3.27
C TRP A 201 -10.35 13.92 3.18
N LYS A 202 -9.42 13.02 2.86
CA LYS A 202 -8.01 13.37 2.58
C LYS A 202 -7.78 13.99 1.18
N GLY A 203 -8.83 14.19 0.37
CA GLY A 203 -8.70 14.66 -1.02
C GLY A 203 -8.11 13.61 -1.96
N LYS A 204 -8.23 12.32 -1.62
CA LYS A 204 -7.72 11.16 -2.34
C LYS A 204 -8.89 10.29 -2.86
N ARG A 205 -8.57 9.12 -3.39
CA ARG A 205 -9.50 8.07 -3.82
C ARG A 205 -8.95 6.70 -3.43
N LEU A 206 -9.75 5.64 -3.58
CA LEU A 206 -9.18 4.28 -3.62
C LEU A 206 -8.41 4.07 -4.94
N PRO A 207 -7.34 3.25 -4.95
CA PRO A 207 -6.74 2.78 -6.19
C PRO A 207 -7.72 1.87 -6.95
N THR A 208 -7.65 1.87 -8.27
CA THR A 208 -8.23 0.79 -9.06
C THR A 208 -7.46 -0.52 -8.83
N GLU A 209 -8.06 -1.67 -9.11
CA GLU A 209 -7.37 -2.97 -9.04
C GLU A 209 -6.12 -2.98 -9.91
N ALA A 210 -6.19 -2.38 -11.11
CA ALA A 210 -5.07 -2.32 -12.04
C ALA A 210 -3.92 -1.46 -11.48
N GLU A 211 -4.22 -0.26 -10.98
CA GLU A 211 -3.24 0.62 -10.32
C GLU A 211 -2.57 -0.10 -9.14
N TRP A 212 -3.37 -0.73 -8.28
CA TRP A 212 -2.89 -1.47 -7.13
C TRP A 212 -1.93 -2.58 -7.53
N GLU A 213 -2.28 -3.38 -8.54
CA GLU A 213 -1.43 -4.50 -8.96
C GLU A 213 -0.15 -4.02 -9.66
N VAL A 214 -0.22 -2.96 -10.46
CA VAL A 214 0.96 -2.32 -11.06
C VAL A 214 1.92 -1.83 -9.99
N ALA A 215 1.38 -1.16 -8.97
CA ALA A 215 2.16 -0.67 -7.84
C ALA A 215 2.76 -1.83 -7.03
N CYS A 216 1.98 -2.88 -6.73
CA CYS A 216 2.44 -4.09 -6.04
C CYS A 216 3.65 -4.71 -6.75
N ARG A 217 3.59 -4.83 -8.08
CA ARG A 217 4.65 -5.45 -8.88
C ARG A 217 5.96 -4.65 -8.88
N GLY A 218 5.96 -3.36 -8.49
CA GLY A 218 7.19 -2.60 -8.30
C GLY A 218 8.08 -2.52 -9.54
N GLY A 219 7.48 -2.45 -10.74
CA GLY A 219 8.19 -2.45 -12.03
C GLY A 219 8.64 -3.83 -12.52
N ARG A 220 8.32 -4.92 -11.80
CA ARG A 220 8.69 -6.29 -12.19
C ARG A 220 7.60 -6.96 -13.01
N LYS A 221 7.98 -7.58 -14.12
CA LYS A 221 7.07 -8.34 -14.97
C LYS A 221 6.81 -9.74 -14.39
N GLN A 222 5.54 -10.08 -14.19
CA GLN A 222 5.05 -11.44 -13.92
C GLN A 222 5.80 -12.15 -12.76
N LYS A 223 6.05 -11.42 -11.66
CA LYS A 223 6.52 -11.99 -10.40
C LYS A 223 5.36 -12.28 -9.46
N LEU A 224 5.52 -13.28 -8.59
CA LEU A 224 4.52 -13.68 -7.60
C LEU A 224 4.36 -12.60 -6.53
N PHE A 225 5.47 -12.13 -5.99
CA PHE A 225 5.56 -11.16 -4.90
C PHE A 225 6.21 -9.85 -5.38
N PRO A 226 6.05 -8.74 -4.65
CA PRO A 226 6.67 -7.45 -4.99
C PRO A 226 8.19 -7.52 -5.19
N TRP A 227 8.87 -8.41 -4.44
CA TRP A 227 10.32 -8.59 -4.51
C TRP A 227 10.78 -9.71 -5.44
N GLY A 228 9.89 -10.60 -5.91
CA GLY A 228 10.27 -11.74 -6.75
C GLY A 228 9.41 -12.98 -6.54
N ASN A 229 10.00 -14.17 -6.73
CA ASN A 229 9.29 -15.45 -6.67
C ASN A 229 9.61 -16.30 -5.42
N LYS A 230 10.70 -16.00 -4.70
CA LYS A 230 11.02 -16.70 -3.45
C LYS A 230 10.25 -16.02 -2.31
N LEU A 231 9.49 -16.79 -1.53
CA LEU A 231 8.74 -16.29 -0.37
C LEU A 231 9.67 -15.62 0.65
N LEU A 232 10.78 -16.30 0.98
CA LEU A 232 11.81 -15.85 1.92
C LEU A 232 13.13 -15.54 1.18
N PRO A 233 13.25 -14.39 0.49
CA PRO A 233 14.53 -14.00 -0.12
C PRO A 233 15.59 -13.84 0.98
N LYS A 234 16.75 -14.50 0.80
CA LYS A 234 17.83 -14.57 1.81
C LYS A 234 17.35 -15.10 3.18
N ASP A 235 16.32 -15.94 3.17
CA ASP A 235 15.76 -16.58 4.37
C ASP A 235 15.23 -15.54 5.38
N GLN A 236 14.71 -14.43 4.86
CA GLN A 236 14.09 -13.35 5.62
C GLN A 236 12.62 -13.19 5.24
N HIS A 237 11.76 -12.96 6.24
CA HIS A 237 10.38 -12.56 6.03
C HIS A 237 10.31 -11.15 5.42
N GLN A 238 9.43 -10.98 4.44
CA GLN A 238 9.21 -9.72 3.72
C GLN A 238 7.75 -9.23 3.83
N MET A 239 6.91 -9.97 4.53
CA MET A 239 5.50 -9.66 4.76
C MET A 239 5.03 -10.35 6.02
N ASN A 240 3.91 -9.84 6.54
CA ASN A 240 3.17 -10.44 7.63
C ASN A 240 2.11 -11.41 7.09
N ILE A 241 2.29 -12.71 7.32
CA ILE A 241 1.36 -13.79 6.92
C ILE A 241 1.36 -14.87 8.02
N TRP A 242 0.57 -15.92 7.88
CA TRP A 242 0.55 -16.98 8.89
C TRP A 242 1.79 -17.89 8.77
N GLN A 243 2.37 -18.33 9.89
CA GLN A 243 3.33 -19.44 9.91
C GLN A 243 2.87 -20.54 10.86
N GLY A 244 2.84 -21.79 10.40
CA GLY A 244 2.41 -22.94 11.20
C GLY A 244 1.09 -23.55 10.73
N ALA A 245 0.34 -24.15 11.66
CA ALA A 245 -0.86 -24.90 11.35
C ALA A 245 -2.11 -24.00 11.45
N PHE A 246 -2.51 -23.40 10.33
CA PHE A 246 -3.77 -22.66 10.24
C PHE A 246 -4.97 -23.59 10.48
N PRO A 247 -6.02 -23.18 11.23
CA PRO A 247 -6.23 -21.88 11.89
C PRO A 247 -5.84 -21.85 13.39
N ASP A 248 -5.14 -22.87 13.88
CA ASP A 248 -5.02 -23.14 15.32
C ASP A 248 -3.68 -22.67 15.92
N SER A 249 -2.60 -22.69 15.14
CA SER A 249 -1.25 -22.33 15.60
C SER A 249 -0.52 -21.44 14.61
N ASP A 250 -0.43 -20.15 14.94
CA ASP A 250 0.48 -19.18 14.35
C ASP A 250 1.74 -19.05 15.21
N LEU A 251 2.88 -19.26 14.57
CA LEU A 251 4.22 -19.25 15.15
C LEU A 251 4.82 -17.84 15.20
N ALA A 252 4.24 -16.87 14.48
CA ALA A 252 4.71 -15.48 14.44
C ALA A 252 6.21 -15.35 14.11
N GLU A 253 6.72 -16.17 13.18
CA GLU A 253 8.13 -16.20 12.76
C GLU A 253 8.54 -14.90 12.03
N ASP A 254 7.58 -14.22 11.40
CA ASP A 254 7.76 -12.88 10.83
C ASP A 254 7.79 -11.75 11.90
N GLY A 255 7.59 -12.11 13.17
CA GLY A 255 7.61 -11.22 14.31
C GLY A 255 6.34 -10.40 14.50
N CYS A 256 5.19 -10.85 13.99
CA CYS A 256 3.87 -10.28 14.29
C CYS A 256 2.86 -11.37 14.69
N ASP A 257 2.11 -11.10 15.76
CA ASP A 257 1.02 -11.97 16.25
C ASP A 257 -0.32 -11.26 16.03
N GLY A 258 -0.72 -11.17 14.75
CA GLY A 258 -1.83 -10.33 14.28
C GLY A 258 -1.38 -9.33 13.22
N THR A 259 -1.87 -8.09 13.27
CA THR A 259 -1.35 -7.04 12.41
C THR A 259 0.05 -6.57 12.85
N CYS A 260 0.80 -5.96 11.94
CA CYS A 260 2.05 -5.26 12.21
C CYS A 260 1.87 -3.74 12.01
N PRO A 261 2.81 -2.92 12.52
CA PRO A 261 2.93 -1.53 12.11
C PRO A 261 3.00 -1.38 10.58
N VAL A 262 2.34 -0.35 10.05
CA VAL A 262 2.20 -0.13 8.60
C VAL A 262 3.54 0.12 7.89
N GLY A 263 4.57 0.54 8.64
CA GLY A 263 5.93 0.78 8.15
C GLY A 263 6.89 -0.40 8.27
N LYS A 264 6.44 -1.61 8.65
CA LYS A 264 7.35 -2.72 9.00
C LYS A 264 8.12 -3.30 7.81
N PHE A 265 7.43 -3.73 6.74
CA PHE A 265 8.09 -4.39 5.61
C PHE A 265 8.08 -3.51 4.36
N ARG A 266 9.23 -2.98 3.95
CA ARG A 266 9.42 -2.32 2.64
C ARG A 266 9.58 -3.37 1.55
N GLN A 267 8.66 -3.45 0.60
CA GLN A 267 8.55 -4.63 -0.27
C GLN A 267 9.05 -4.44 -1.70
N ASN A 268 9.11 -3.20 -2.21
CA ASN A 268 9.48 -2.97 -3.61
C ASN A 268 10.19 -1.63 -3.86
N PRO A 269 10.68 -1.38 -5.09
CA PRO A 269 11.38 -0.14 -5.45
C PRO A 269 10.53 1.14 -5.40
N TYR A 270 9.20 1.04 -5.34
CA TYR A 270 8.31 2.19 -5.23
C TYR A 270 8.08 2.61 -3.77
N ASP A 271 8.94 2.19 -2.84
CA ASP A 271 8.82 2.51 -1.41
C ASP A 271 7.47 2.10 -0.81
N LEU A 272 6.84 1.05 -1.34
CA LEU A 272 5.59 0.54 -0.80
C LEU A 272 5.86 -0.47 0.31
N TYR A 273 5.10 -0.34 1.38
CA TYR A 273 5.17 -1.18 2.56
C TYR A 273 3.92 -2.01 2.70
N ASN A 274 4.08 -3.27 3.12
CA ASN A 274 2.99 -4.21 3.37
C ASN A 274 1.93 -4.30 2.24
N ILE A 275 2.28 -4.04 0.98
CA ILE A 275 1.31 -4.14 -0.13
C ILE A 275 0.88 -5.59 -0.39
N VAL A 276 1.63 -6.58 0.09
CA VAL A 276 1.13 -7.95 0.28
C VAL A 276 1.31 -8.38 1.74
N GLY A 277 0.35 -9.15 2.25
CA GLY A 277 0.28 -9.53 3.67
C GLY A 277 -0.28 -8.40 4.54
N ASN A 278 -0.11 -8.50 5.85
CA ASN A 278 -0.65 -7.60 6.87
C ASN A 278 -2.18 -7.49 6.80
N VAL A 279 -2.80 -6.52 6.13
CA VAL A 279 -4.26 -6.54 5.90
C VAL A 279 -4.62 -6.63 4.42
N TRP A 280 -5.78 -7.20 4.14
CA TRP A 280 -6.39 -7.06 2.82
C TRP A 280 -6.64 -5.58 2.54
N GLU A 281 -6.56 -5.18 1.27
CA GLU A 281 -6.77 -3.78 0.87
C GLU A 281 -7.93 -3.65 -0.11
N TRP A 282 -8.89 -2.79 0.22
CA TRP A 282 -9.96 -2.40 -0.69
C TRP A 282 -9.43 -1.67 -1.93
N THR A 283 -10.08 -1.91 -3.07
CA THR A 283 -9.87 -1.19 -4.33
C THR A 283 -11.20 -0.62 -4.86
N ALA A 284 -11.16 0.29 -5.83
CA ALA A 284 -12.36 0.94 -6.36
C ALA A 284 -13.29 -0.01 -7.15
N ASP A 285 -12.73 -1.06 -7.74
CA ASP A 285 -13.39 -1.88 -8.75
C ASP A 285 -14.50 -2.78 -8.20
N LEU A 286 -15.54 -2.95 -9.01
CA LEU A 286 -16.52 -4.02 -8.83
C LEU A 286 -15.90 -5.36 -9.25
N TRP A 287 -16.17 -6.41 -8.49
CA TRP A 287 -15.62 -7.75 -8.75
C TRP A 287 -15.97 -8.30 -10.16
N ASP A 288 -17.23 -8.14 -10.57
CA ASP A 288 -17.80 -8.68 -11.82
C ASP A 288 -18.21 -7.58 -12.84
N ALA A 289 -17.46 -6.47 -12.91
CA ALA A 289 -17.81 -5.33 -13.78
C ALA A 289 -18.08 -5.72 -15.26
N ALA A 290 -17.41 -6.77 -15.76
CA ALA A 290 -17.50 -7.24 -17.13
C ALA A 290 -18.72 -8.13 -17.44
N GLU A 291 -19.49 -8.59 -16.44
CA GLU A 291 -20.68 -9.43 -16.65
C GLU A 291 -21.92 -8.64 -17.10
N GLY A 292 -21.72 -7.43 -17.62
CA GLY A 292 -22.71 -6.75 -18.46
C GLY A 292 -23.98 -6.30 -17.75
N LYS A 293 -23.95 -6.10 -16.43
CA LYS A 293 -25.00 -5.35 -15.73
C LYS A 293 -24.47 -3.96 -15.34
N PRO A 294 -24.34 -3.03 -16.31
CA PRO A 294 -24.24 -1.62 -15.95
C PRO A 294 -25.48 -1.29 -15.14
N THR A 295 -25.28 -0.95 -13.86
CA THR A 295 -26.19 -0.21 -12.98
C THR A 295 -27.63 -0.13 -13.50
N ALA A 296 -28.33 -1.26 -13.55
CA ALA A 296 -29.78 -1.20 -13.43
C ALA A 296 -29.99 -0.60 -12.05
N GLU A 297 -30.72 0.51 -11.95
CA GLU A 297 -31.08 1.16 -10.69
C GLU A 297 -31.27 0.08 -9.61
N ARG A 298 -30.45 0.12 -8.55
CA ARG A 298 -30.50 -0.91 -7.51
C ARG A 298 -31.94 -0.94 -7.01
N LYS A 299 -32.61 -2.07 -7.22
CA LYS A 299 -33.93 -2.27 -6.64
C LYS A 299 -33.79 -2.11 -5.12
N PRO A 300 -34.72 -1.41 -4.44
CA PRO A 300 -34.76 -1.40 -2.99
C PRO A 300 -34.69 -2.84 -2.45
N GLY A 301 -33.73 -3.12 -1.56
CA GLY A 301 -33.52 -4.45 -0.96
C GLY A 301 -32.59 -5.41 -1.73
N ALA A 302 -31.89 -4.97 -2.77
CA ALA A 302 -30.82 -5.77 -3.38
C ALA A 302 -29.56 -5.78 -2.49
N ASP A 303 -28.89 -6.94 -2.40
CA ASP A 303 -27.63 -7.06 -1.68
C ASP A 303 -26.57 -6.08 -2.23
N PRO A 304 -25.71 -5.51 -1.37
CA PRO A 304 -24.62 -4.68 -1.84
C PRO A 304 -23.66 -5.49 -2.73
N PRO A 305 -23.12 -4.89 -3.80
CA PRO A 305 -22.27 -5.57 -4.75
C PRO A 305 -20.92 -5.87 -4.13
N ASN A 306 -20.26 -6.86 -4.72
CA ASN A 306 -18.91 -7.22 -4.37
C ASN A 306 -17.88 -6.22 -4.94
N ARG A 307 -16.99 -5.75 -4.08
CA ARG A 307 -15.82 -4.94 -4.42
C ARG A 307 -14.57 -5.78 -4.36
N VAL A 308 -13.60 -5.45 -5.21
CA VAL A 308 -12.33 -6.15 -5.24
C VAL A 308 -11.49 -5.75 -4.03
N LYS A 309 -10.87 -6.74 -3.40
CA LYS A 309 -9.78 -6.57 -2.44
C LYS A 309 -8.53 -7.34 -2.88
N LYS A 310 -7.35 -6.82 -2.53
CA LYS A 310 -6.05 -7.34 -2.98
C LYS A 310 -5.09 -7.53 -1.80
N GLY A 311 -3.97 -8.25 -2.04
CA GLY A 311 -2.81 -8.29 -1.13
C GLY A 311 -2.75 -9.46 -0.14
N GLY A 312 -3.87 -10.08 0.22
CA GLY A 312 -3.88 -11.06 1.31
C GLY A 312 -3.76 -10.37 2.68
N SER A 313 -3.56 -11.13 3.74
CA SER A 313 -3.45 -10.60 5.10
C SER A 313 -2.56 -11.49 5.97
N TYR A 314 -2.34 -11.09 7.23
CA TYR A 314 -1.65 -11.85 8.27
C TYR A 314 -2.26 -13.24 8.54
N LEU A 315 -3.50 -13.47 8.09
CA LEU A 315 -4.21 -14.75 8.20
C LEU A 315 -4.04 -15.64 6.97
N CYS A 316 -3.30 -15.20 5.95
CA CYS A 316 -3.14 -15.98 4.73
C CYS A 316 -2.02 -17.02 4.91
N HIS A 317 -2.25 -18.22 4.38
CA HIS A 317 -1.31 -19.33 4.39
C HIS A 317 -1.47 -20.14 3.11
N GLU A 318 -0.39 -20.74 2.60
CA GLU A 318 -0.40 -21.51 1.35
C GLU A 318 -1.46 -22.63 1.35
N SER A 319 -1.70 -23.25 2.52
CA SER A 319 -2.62 -24.38 2.66
C SER A 319 -4.10 -24.08 2.42
N TYR A 320 -4.54 -22.80 2.48
CA TYR A 320 -5.95 -22.46 2.28
C TYR A 320 -6.17 -21.15 1.52
N CYS A 321 -5.30 -20.15 1.75
CA CYS A 321 -5.43 -18.81 1.16
C CYS A 321 -4.06 -18.33 0.67
N TYR A 322 -3.64 -18.88 -0.47
CA TYR A 322 -2.43 -18.43 -1.15
C TYR A 322 -2.68 -17.14 -1.97
N ARG A 323 -3.21 -16.10 -1.31
CA ARG A 323 -3.58 -14.82 -1.92
C ARG A 323 -2.66 -13.65 -1.58
N TYR A 324 -1.53 -13.90 -0.94
CA TYR A 324 -0.44 -12.92 -0.73
C TYR A 324 0.46 -12.74 -1.97
N ARG A 325 -0.14 -12.74 -3.17
CA ARG A 325 0.54 -12.56 -4.47
C ARG A 325 -0.04 -11.34 -5.16
N CYS A 326 0.74 -10.59 -5.94
CA CYS A 326 0.24 -9.38 -6.59
C CYS A 326 -0.94 -9.65 -7.55
N ALA A 327 -0.92 -10.78 -8.26
CA ALA A 327 -1.98 -11.19 -9.18
C ALA A 327 -3.25 -11.68 -8.45
N ALA A 328 -3.12 -12.11 -7.19
CA ALA A 328 -4.25 -12.64 -6.45
C ALA A 328 -5.29 -11.55 -6.22
N ARG A 329 -6.55 -11.97 -6.18
CA ARG A 329 -7.69 -11.10 -5.96
C ARG A 329 -8.78 -11.86 -5.22
N SER A 330 -9.57 -11.11 -4.47
CA SER A 330 -10.75 -11.62 -3.79
C SER A 330 -11.76 -10.48 -3.69
N GLN A 331 -12.86 -10.72 -2.97
CA GLN A 331 -13.97 -9.80 -2.92
C GLN A 331 -14.78 -9.96 -1.64
N ASN A 332 -15.48 -8.90 -1.30
CA ASN A 332 -16.52 -8.86 -0.28
C ASN A 332 -17.56 -7.83 -0.70
N THR A 333 -18.77 -7.89 -0.13
CA THR A 333 -19.77 -6.83 -0.31
C THR A 333 -19.21 -5.50 0.21
N GLU A 334 -19.59 -4.39 -0.42
CA GLU A 334 -19.02 -3.06 -0.08
C GLU A 334 -19.29 -2.61 1.36
N ASP A 335 -20.27 -3.21 2.05
CA ASP A 335 -20.62 -2.99 3.45
C ASP A 335 -19.99 -4.00 4.43
N SER A 336 -19.27 -5.01 3.94
CA SER A 336 -18.55 -5.98 4.76
C SER A 336 -17.37 -5.33 5.49
N SER A 337 -17.09 -5.77 6.71
CA SER A 337 -15.91 -5.38 7.49
C SER A 337 -15.33 -6.59 8.24
N ALA A 338 -14.00 -6.64 8.44
CA ALA A 338 -13.34 -7.73 9.16
C ALA A 338 -12.01 -7.29 9.79
N GLY A 339 -11.54 -8.03 10.80
CA GLY A 339 -10.31 -7.74 11.55
C GLY A 339 -9.00 -7.91 10.76
N ASN A 340 -9.08 -8.32 9.50
CA ASN A 340 -7.93 -8.47 8.60
C ASN A 340 -8.08 -7.68 7.29
N LEU A 341 -8.97 -6.69 7.25
CA LEU A 341 -9.32 -5.92 6.06
C LEU A 341 -9.26 -4.42 6.35
N GLY A 342 -8.39 -3.73 5.61
CA GLY A 342 -8.18 -2.30 5.61
C GLY A 342 -8.06 -1.75 4.19
N PHE A 343 -7.26 -0.72 4.00
CA PHE A 343 -7.07 -0.06 2.70
C PHE A 343 -5.88 0.91 2.71
N ARG A 344 -5.51 1.38 1.51
CA ARG A 344 -4.64 2.53 1.27
C ARG A 344 -5.25 3.44 0.20
N CYS A 345 -4.91 4.72 0.17
CA CYS A 345 -5.45 5.65 -0.83
C CYS A 345 -4.49 5.87 -2.01
N ALA A 346 -5.06 6.36 -3.10
CA ALA A 346 -4.38 6.84 -4.30
C ALA A 346 -4.83 8.26 -4.65
N ALA A 347 -4.07 8.95 -5.48
CA ALA A 347 -4.41 10.27 -5.99
C ALA A 347 -3.84 10.45 -7.40
N ASP A 348 -4.54 11.22 -8.23
CA ASP A 348 -4.07 11.53 -9.58
C ASP A 348 -2.89 12.52 -9.54
N VAL A 349 -2.05 12.50 -10.57
CA VAL A 349 -1.06 13.56 -10.82
C VAL A 349 -1.80 14.74 -11.44
N ASP A 350 -1.63 15.93 -10.85
CA ASP A 350 -2.26 17.17 -11.31
C ASP A 350 -1.81 17.61 -12.71
#